data_AF-A0A8D8FYY4-F1
#
_entry.id   AF-A0A8D8FYY4-F1
#
_cell.length_a   1.000
_cell.length_b   1.000
_cell.length_c   1.000
_cell.angle_alpha   90.00
_cell.angle_beta   90.00
_cell.angle_gamma   90.00
#
_symmetry.space_group_name_H-M   'P 1'
#
loop_
_entity.id
_entity.type
_entity.pdbx_description
1 polymer ?
#
loop_
_entity_poly.entity_id
_entity_poly.type
_entity_poly.pdbx_seq_one_letter_code
_entity_poly.pdbx_strand_id
1 'polypeptide(L)'
;PDYKESDDKIFWIYFGLRFLATTMLSAGVTIMDPIALTMIEKYGGDFGRERLFSSIGMAIFSPITGILIDIFSRDLGYTDYSAAFYTYDILLVISSISVFMMPLGEKLPADNVFKDLLNLLKLKHVIIFIWFLFLLGNFWGFIESFLFLYLKELGAPNYLLGITITVGTVSSIPFLYGAGRITKVVGHVNLIVIAFIAHA
;
A
#
# COMPACT_ATOMS: atom_id res chain seq x y z
N PRO A 1 28.03 -3.83 14.63
CA PRO A 1 28.30 -3.92 13.18
C PRO A 1 28.83 -2.57 12.68
N ASP A 2 30.10 -2.53 12.29
CA ASP A 2 30.76 -1.33 11.76
C ASP A 2 30.09 -0.92 10.45
N TYR A 3 29.30 0.15 10.50
CA TYR A 3 28.75 0.80 9.32
C TYR A 3 29.90 1.51 8.61
N LYS A 4 30.28 0.98 7.45
CA LYS A 4 31.26 1.61 6.57
C LYS A 4 30.64 2.92 6.06
N GLU A 5 31.20 4.07 6.41
CA GLU A 5 30.74 5.37 5.90
C GLU A 5 30.69 5.30 4.37
N SER A 6 29.51 5.56 3.81
CA SER A 6 29.31 5.62 2.38
C SER A 6 29.93 6.93 1.86
N ASP A 7 30.67 6.85 0.76
CA ASP A 7 31.23 8.03 0.07
C ASP A 7 30.10 9.05 -0.21
N ASP A 8 30.30 10.33 0.09
CA ASP A 8 29.26 11.38 0.02
C ASP A 8 28.52 11.37 -1.33
N LYS A 9 29.22 11.04 -2.42
CA LYS A 9 28.65 10.92 -3.76
C LYS A 9 27.66 9.76 -3.89
N ILE A 10 27.97 8.61 -3.29
CA ILE A 10 27.10 7.42 -3.30
C ILE A 10 25.83 7.74 -2.52
N PHE A 11 25.94 8.44 -1.39
CA PHE A 11 24.79 8.89 -0.61
C PHE A 11 23.85 9.77 -1.46
N TRP A 12 24.36 10.81 -2.10
CA TRP A 12 23.52 11.73 -2.91
C TRP A 12 22.91 11.05 -4.14
N ILE A 13 23.65 10.17 -4.82
CA ILE A 13 23.14 9.39 -5.95
C ILE A 13 22.02 8.45 -5.48
N TYR A 14 22.27 7.69 -4.40
CA TYR A 14 21.27 6.80 -3.83
C TYR A 14 20.04 7.56 -3.36
N PHE A 15 20.22 8.70 -2.69
CA PHE A 15 19.13 9.56 -2.24
C PHE A 15 18.27 10.02 -3.41
N GLY A 16 18.88 10.53 -4.49
CA GLY A 16 18.15 10.98 -5.68
C GLY A 16 17.38 9.84 -6.36
N LEU A 17 18.03 8.70 -6.57
CA LEU A 17 17.39 7.51 -7.15
C LEU A 17 16.24 7.01 -6.28
N ARG A 18 16.45 6.90 -4.96
CA ARG A 18 15.45 6.44 -4.00
C ARG A 18 14.25 7.39 -3.95
N PHE A 19 14.51 8.70 -3.92
CA PHE A 19 13.47 9.73 -3.90
C PHE A 19 12.58 9.69 -5.15
N LEU A 20 13.19 9.57 -6.33
CA LEU A 20 12.45 9.43 -7.58
C LEU A 20 11.64 8.13 -7.61
N ALA A 21 12.27 7.00 -7.24
CA ALA A 21 11.61 5.71 -7.23
C ALA A 21 10.40 5.67 -6.28
N THR A 22 10.55 6.20 -5.05
CA THR A 22 9.44 6.24 -4.08
C THR A 22 8.32 7.18 -4.53
N THR A 23 8.66 8.33 -5.11
CA THR A 23 7.66 9.27 -5.64
C THR A 23 6.85 8.64 -6.77
N MET A 24 7.52 7.96 -7.72
CA MET A 24 6.85 7.27 -8.82
C MET A 24 5.97 6.13 -8.33
N LEU A 25 6.43 5.35 -7.34
CA LEU A 25 5.63 4.31 -6.70
C LEU A 25 4.36 4.89 -6.08
N SER A 26 4.50 5.91 -5.23
CA SER A 26 3.35 6.53 -4.56
C SER A 26 2.36 7.13 -5.56
N ALA A 27 2.86 7.77 -6.63
CA ALA A 27 2.01 8.29 -7.70
C ALA A 27 1.27 7.16 -8.44
N GLY A 28 1.96 6.07 -8.76
CA GLY A 28 1.39 4.91 -9.45
C GLY A 28 0.26 4.27 -8.65
N VAL A 29 0.49 3.98 -7.36
CA VAL A 29 -0.53 3.43 -6.47
C VAL A 29 -1.74 4.37 -6.35
N THR A 30 -1.51 5.67 -6.22
CA THR A 30 -2.59 6.68 -6.08
C THR A 30 -3.49 6.76 -7.32
N ILE A 31 -2.93 6.55 -8.51
CA ILE A 31 -3.69 6.61 -9.78
C ILE A 31 -4.39 5.28 -10.09
N MET A 32 -3.86 4.17 -9.58
CA MET A 32 -4.40 2.82 -9.85
C MET A 32 -5.81 2.63 -9.29
N ASP A 33 -6.11 3.16 -8.10
CA ASP A 33 -7.43 3.05 -7.46
C ASP A 33 -8.53 3.73 -8.30
N PRO A 34 -8.38 5.00 -8.76
CA PRO A 34 -9.32 5.63 -9.70
C PRO A 34 -9.49 4.89 -11.04
N ILE A 35 -8.41 4.32 -11.57
CA ILE A 35 -8.46 3.52 -12.82
C ILE A 35 -9.30 2.26 -12.59
N ALA A 36 -9.05 1.52 -11.51
CA ALA A 36 -9.80 0.33 -11.16
C ALA A 36 -11.29 0.65 -10.97
N LEU A 37 -11.61 1.74 -10.26
CA LEU A 37 -12.99 2.20 -10.09
C LEU A 37 -13.66 2.50 -11.45
N THR A 38 -12.95 3.20 -12.33
CA THR A 38 -13.44 3.53 -13.68
C THR A 38 -13.71 2.28 -14.52
N MET A 39 -12.83 1.29 -14.44
CA MET A 39 -12.98 0.03 -15.17
C MET A 39 -14.16 -0.78 -14.65
N ILE A 40 -14.36 -0.79 -13.34
CA ILE A 40 -15.52 -1.46 -12.70
C ILE A 40 -16.84 -0.76 -13.07
N GLU A 41 -16.87 0.58 -13.09
CA GLU A 41 -18.03 1.35 -13.55
C GLU A 41 -18.38 1.04 -15.01
N LYS A 42 -17.37 0.86 -15.87
CA LYS A 42 -17.56 0.59 -17.31
C LYS A 42 -18.01 -0.83 -17.62
N TYR A 43 -17.41 -1.84 -16.98
CA TYR A 43 -17.65 -3.26 -17.28
C TYR A 43 -18.62 -3.95 -16.32
N GLY A 44 -19.02 -3.28 -15.24
CA GLY A 44 -19.84 -3.84 -14.19
C GLY A 44 -19.02 -4.74 -13.25
N GLY A 45 -19.02 -4.42 -11.97
CA GLY A 45 -18.29 -5.19 -10.96
C GLY A 45 -18.46 -4.60 -9.56
N ASP A 46 -17.72 -5.14 -8.61
CA ASP A 46 -17.73 -4.69 -7.22
C ASP A 46 -16.31 -4.27 -6.82
N PHE A 47 -16.13 -2.98 -6.51
CA PHE A 47 -14.84 -2.42 -6.08
C PHE A 47 -14.31 -3.11 -4.82
N GLY A 48 -15.19 -3.56 -3.93
CA GLY A 48 -14.79 -4.32 -2.75
C GLY A 48 -14.14 -5.66 -3.14
N ARG A 49 -14.63 -6.33 -4.19
CA ARG A 49 -14.04 -7.58 -4.68
C ARG A 49 -12.71 -7.36 -5.37
N GLU A 50 -12.56 -6.28 -6.13
CA GLU A 50 -11.27 -5.90 -6.71
C GLU A 50 -10.22 -5.64 -5.62
N ARG A 51 -10.60 -4.90 -4.58
CA ARG A 51 -9.72 -4.62 -3.44
C ARG A 51 -9.36 -5.89 -2.65
N LEU A 52 -10.27 -6.87 -2.59
CA LEU A 52 -9.99 -8.18 -2.00
C LEU A 52 -8.88 -8.92 -2.75
N PHE A 53 -8.86 -8.89 -4.09
CA PHE A 53 -7.80 -9.51 -4.88
C PHE A 53 -6.43 -8.87 -4.60
N SER A 54 -6.38 -7.55 -4.44
CA SER A 54 -5.15 -6.86 -3.98
C SER A 54 -4.69 -7.37 -2.61
N SER A 55 -5.63 -7.56 -1.67
CA SER A 55 -5.33 -8.08 -0.33
C SER A 55 -4.81 -9.52 -0.38
N ILE A 56 -5.40 -10.38 -1.20
CA ILE A 56 -4.93 -11.76 -1.40
C ILE A 56 -3.51 -11.76 -1.97
N GLY A 57 -3.21 -10.89 -2.93
CA GLY A 57 -1.86 -10.70 -3.46
C GLY A 57 -0.86 -10.36 -2.36
N MET A 58 -1.17 -9.38 -1.51
CA MET A 58 -0.31 -9.02 -0.38
C MET A 58 -0.11 -10.17 0.61
N ALA A 59 -1.17 -10.92 0.92
CA ALA A 59 -1.14 -12.05 1.83
C ALA A 59 -0.25 -13.21 1.34
N ILE A 60 -0.18 -13.44 0.02
CA ILE A 60 0.60 -14.51 -0.61
C ILE A 60 2.05 -14.07 -0.86
N PHE A 61 2.26 -12.91 -1.48
CA PHE A 61 3.60 -12.48 -1.92
C PHE A 61 4.48 -11.98 -0.77
N SER A 62 3.89 -11.45 0.31
CA SER A 62 4.63 -11.04 1.51
C SER A 62 5.47 -12.18 2.14
N PRO A 63 4.88 -13.34 2.52
CA PRO A 63 5.64 -14.43 3.12
C PRO A 63 6.55 -15.14 2.13
N ILE A 64 6.16 -15.24 0.85
CA ILE A 64 7.03 -15.79 -0.21
C ILE A 64 8.33 -15.00 -0.29
N THR A 65 8.22 -13.67 -0.32
CA THR A 65 9.41 -12.79 -0.38
C THR A 65 10.24 -12.92 0.90
N GLY A 66 9.59 -12.99 2.08
CA GLY A 66 10.28 -13.20 3.37
C GLY A 66 11.07 -14.52 3.43
N ILE A 67 10.47 -15.62 2.95
CA ILE A 67 11.14 -16.93 2.86
C ILE A 67 12.30 -16.88 1.87
N LEU A 68 12.12 -16.21 0.73
CA LEU A 68 13.18 -16.08 -0.28
C LEU A 68 14.39 -15.33 0.28
N ILE A 69 14.17 -14.24 1.02
CA ILE A 69 15.25 -13.52 1.73
C ILE A 69 15.96 -14.45 2.71
N ASP A 70 15.23 -15.23 3.50
CA ASP A 70 15.84 -16.14 4.50
C ASP A 70 16.65 -17.28 3.85
N ILE A 71 16.23 -17.80 2.68
CA ILE A 71 16.99 -18.83 1.95
C ILE A 71 18.28 -18.24 1.38
N PHE A 72 18.21 -17.09 0.71
CA PHE A 72 19.39 -16.47 0.11
C PHE A 72 20.34 -15.88 1.17
N SER A 73 19.86 -15.56 2.37
CA SER A 73 20.68 -15.02 3.46
C SER A 73 21.33 -16.10 4.35
N ARG A 74 20.94 -17.39 4.21
CA ARG A 74 21.36 -18.47 5.14
C ARG A 74 22.87 -18.70 5.19
N ASP A 75 23.57 -18.49 4.08
CA ASP A 75 25.00 -18.79 3.96
C ASP A 75 25.91 -17.55 4.05
N LEU A 76 25.36 -16.33 4.08
CA LEU A 76 26.15 -15.11 3.93
C LEU A 76 26.46 -14.37 5.24
N GLY A 77 25.84 -14.73 6.38
CA GLY A 77 26.05 -14.05 7.67
C GLY A 77 25.51 -12.60 7.72
N TYR A 78 24.92 -12.11 6.62
CA TYR A 78 24.17 -10.87 6.51
C TYR A 78 22.86 -11.12 5.76
N THR A 79 21.89 -10.22 5.90
CA THR A 79 20.60 -10.33 5.19
C THR A 79 20.77 -9.81 3.77
N ASP A 80 20.73 -10.71 2.79
CA ASP A 80 20.76 -10.35 1.37
C ASP A 80 19.34 -9.99 0.90
N TYR A 81 19.13 -8.69 0.72
CA TYR A 81 17.86 -8.14 0.23
C TYR A 81 17.71 -8.24 -1.29
N SER A 82 18.74 -8.67 -2.02
CA SER A 82 18.71 -8.74 -3.50
C SER A 82 17.56 -9.61 -4.01
N ALA A 83 17.26 -10.71 -3.32
CA ALA A 83 16.14 -11.58 -3.65
C ALA A 83 14.77 -10.85 -3.61
N ALA A 84 14.61 -9.91 -2.67
CA ALA A 84 13.40 -9.09 -2.57
C ALA A 84 13.32 -8.08 -3.72
N PHE A 85 14.44 -7.47 -4.09
CA PHE A 85 14.52 -6.55 -5.22
C PHE A 85 14.16 -7.25 -6.53
N TYR A 86 14.74 -8.41 -6.83
CA TYR A 86 14.40 -9.15 -8.04
C TYR A 86 12.94 -9.60 -8.10
N THR A 87 12.39 -10.06 -6.97
CA THR A 87 10.97 -10.43 -6.89
C THR A 87 10.07 -9.24 -7.16
N TYR A 88 10.40 -8.09 -6.57
CA TYR A 88 9.70 -6.83 -6.78
C TYR A 88 9.78 -6.37 -8.24
N ASP A 89 10.96 -6.43 -8.87
CA ASP A 89 11.18 -6.05 -10.27
C ASP A 89 10.35 -6.92 -11.22
N ILE A 90 10.33 -8.25 -11.01
CA ILE A 90 9.52 -9.17 -11.83
C ILE A 90 8.03 -8.82 -11.74
N LEU A 91 7.51 -8.60 -10.53
CA LEU A 91 6.11 -8.22 -10.31
C LEU A 91 5.79 -6.86 -10.93
N LEU A 92 6.71 -5.91 -10.87
CA LEU A 92 6.55 -4.59 -11.46
C LEU A 92 6.52 -4.66 -12.99
N VAL A 93 7.35 -5.48 -13.61
CA VAL A 93 7.31 -5.71 -15.08
C VAL A 93 5.98 -6.33 -15.49
N ILE A 94 5.50 -7.35 -14.78
CA ILE A 94 4.19 -7.99 -15.04
C ILE A 94 3.06 -6.96 -14.89
N SER A 95 3.09 -6.15 -13.83
CA SER A 95 2.12 -5.08 -13.61
C SER A 95 2.15 -4.05 -14.75
N SER A 96 3.33 -3.64 -15.18
CA SER A 96 3.51 -2.66 -16.26
C SER A 96 2.96 -3.17 -17.60
N ILE A 97 3.21 -4.44 -17.93
CA ILE A 97 2.63 -5.09 -19.11
C ILE A 97 1.10 -5.13 -19.01
N SER A 98 0.57 -5.45 -17.83
CA SER A 98 -0.88 -5.53 -17.59
C SER A 98 -1.56 -4.17 -17.77
N VAL A 99 -0.95 -3.09 -17.24
CA VAL A 99 -1.45 -1.71 -17.43
C VAL A 99 -1.36 -1.30 -18.90
N PHE A 100 -0.28 -1.67 -19.60
CA PHE A 100 -0.12 -1.36 -21.03
C PHE A 100 -1.19 -2.03 -21.91
N MET A 101 -1.67 -3.20 -21.52
CA MET A 101 -2.76 -3.90 -22.21
C MET A 101 -4.16 -3.41 -21.81
N MET A 102 -4.28 -2.57 -20.78
CA MET A 102 -5.58 -2.16 -20.26
C MET A 102 -6.22 -1.10 -21.18
N PRO A 103 -7.49 -1.26 -21.60
CA PRO A 103 -8.18 -0.29 -22.44
C PRO A 103 -8.65 0.90 -21.58
N LEU A 104 -7.70 1.76 -21.21
CA LEU A 104 -7.96 3.02 -20.53
C LEU A 104 -8.78 3.91 -21.48
N GLY A 105 -10.07 4.08 -21.17
CA GLY A 105 -10.93 4.99 -21.91
C GLY A 105 -10.55 6.43 -21.59
N GLU A 106 -10.54 7.30 -22.61
CA GLU A 106 -10.38 8.74 -22.40
C GLU A 106 -11.57 9.28 -21.60
N LYS A 107 -11.34 9.60 -20.32
CA LYS A 107 -12.26 10.48 -19.59
C LYS A 107 -11.94 11.91 -20.03
N LEU A 108 -12.99 12.69 -20.33
CA LEU A 108 -12.87 14.11 -20.63
C LEU A 108 -12.08 14.79 -19.49
N PRO A 109 -11.03 15.57 -19.79
CA PRO A 109 -10.26 16.26 -18.77
C PRO A 109 -11.20 17.17 -17.97
N ALA A 110 -11.11 17.12 -16.65
CA ALA A 110 -11.89 18.02 -15.80
C ALA A 110 -11.40 19.45 -16.04
N ASP A 111 -12.29 20.30 -16.56
CA ASP A 111 -11.97 21.66 -17.01
C ASP A 111 -11.30 22.54 -15.92
N ASN A 112 -11.53 22.26 -14.63
CA ASN A 112 -10.98 23.05 -13.52
C ASN A 112 -10.70 22.24 -12.23
N VAL A 113 -9.86 21.20 -12.29
CA VAL A 113 -9.48 20.34 -11.14
C VAL A 113 -9.13 21.14 -9.88
N PHE A 114 -8.31 22.19 -10.00
CA PHE A 114 -7.88 23.00 -8.86
C PHE A 114 -9.03 23.76 -8.21
N LYS A 115 -9.96 24.28 -9.01
CA LYS A 115 -11.11 25.04 -8.50
C LYS A 115 -12.08 24.11 -7.76
N ASP A 116 -12.30 22.91 -8.29
CA ASP A 116 -13.15 21.91 -7.67
C ASP A 116 -12.54 21.38 -6.38
N LEU A 117 -11.22 21.14 -6.36
CA LEU A 117 -10.48 20.80 -5.15
C LEU A 117 -10.62 21.90 -4.07
N LEU A 118 -10.43 23.16 -4.45
CA LEU A 118 -10.60 24.29 -3.52
C LEU A 118 -12.04 24.43 -3.03
N ASN A 119 -13.04 24.11 -3.85
CA ASN A 119 -14.43 24.12 -3.44
C ASN A 119 -14.75 22.97 -2.47
N LEU A 120 -14.20 21.78 -2.68
CA LEU A 120 -14.30 20.66 -1.72
C LEU A 120 -13.66 21.02 -0.39
N LEU A 121 -12.49 21.67 -0.41
CA LEU A 121 -11.80 22.12 0.81
C LEU A 121 -12.56 23.22 1.57
N LYS A 122 -13.53 23.91 0.97
CA LYS A 122 -14.40 24.87 1.70
C LYS A 122 -15.50 24.19 2.50
N LEU A 123 -15.81 22.92 2.21
CA LEU A 123 -16.84 22.18 2.93
C LEU A 123 -16.31 21.78 4.31
N LYS A 124 -16.93 22.29 5.38
CA LYS A 124 -16.53 22.02 6.77
C LYS A 124 -16.40 20.52 7.08
N HIS A 125 -17.33 19.70 6.58
CA HIS A 125 -17.30 18.26 6.76
C HIS A 125 -16.08 17.59 6.10
N VAL A 126 -15.63 18.09 4.94
CA VAL A 126 -14.45 17.57 4.23
C VAL A 126 -13.17 17.93 4.98
N ILE A 127 -13.04 19.16 5.48
CA ILE A 127 -11.88 19.56 6.30
C ILE A 127 -11.77 18.68 7.55
N ILE A 128 -12.89 18.47 8.26
CA ILE A 128 -12.93 17.60 9.44
C ILE A 128 -12.50 16.18 9.07
N PHE A 129 -13.02 15.65 7.96
CA PHE A 129 -12.64 14.33 7.46
C PHE A 129 -11.14 14.22 7.11
N ILE A 130 -10.56 15.23 6.45
CA ILE A 130 -9.12 15.28 6.14
C ILE A 130 -8.28 15.30 7.43
N TRP A 131 -8.68 16.08 8.44
CA TRP A 131 -8.00 16.08 9.73
C TRP A 131 -8.01 14.71 10.42
N PHE A 132 -9.13 13.98 10.34
CA PHE A 132 -9.20 12.61 10.84
C PHE A 132 -8.31 11.65 10.05
N LEU A 133 -8.31 11.74 8.72
CA LEU A 133 -7.41 10.94 7.88
C LEU A 133 -5.93 11.24 8.18
N PHE A 134 -5.59 12.50 8.45
CA PHE A 134 -4.25 12.88 8.85
C PHE A 134 -3.84 12.20 10.16
N LEU A 135 -4.69 12.22 11.19
CA LEU A 135 -4.42 11.54 12.46
C LEU A 135 -4.23 10.03 12.26
N LEU A 136 -5.12 9.37 11.53
CA LEU A 136 -4.97 7.94 11.22
C LEU A 136 -3.69 7.65 10.43
N GLY A 137 -3.34 8.49 9.46
CA GLY A 137 -2.13 8.35 8.67
C GLY A 137 -0.87 8.40 9.51
N ASN A 138 -0.86 9.18 10.61
CA ASN A 138 0.25 9.20 11.55
C ASN A 138 0.39 7.86 12.30
N PHE A 139 -0.73 7.30 12.80
CA PHE A 139 -0.71 5.99 13.46
C PHE A 139 -0.28 4.88 12.49
N TRP A 140 -0.81 4.90 11.26
CA TRP A 140 -0.42 3.95 10.22
C TRP A 140 1.08 4.05 9.90
N GLY A 141 1.59 5.27 9.67
CA GLY A 141 3.00 5.50 9.38
C GLY A 141 3.92 5.09 10.52
N PHE A 142 3.47 5.24 11.77
CA PHE A 142 4.20 4.73 12.94
C PHE A 142 4.29 3.20 12.92
N ILE A 143 3.16 2.51 12.71
CA ILE A 143 3.15 1.05 12.60
C ILE A 143 4.07 0.61 11.45
N GLU A 144 3.92 1.18 10.26
CA GLU A 144 4.72 0.80 9.09
C GLU A 144 6.23 1.00 9.30
N SER A 145 6.62 2.10 9.94
CA SER A 145 8.03 2.44 10.18
C SER A 145 8.68 1.59 11.27
N PHE A 146 7.95 1.31 12.36
CA PHE A 146 8.53 0.70 13.56
C PHE A 146 8.19 -0.79 13.73
N LEU A 147 7.14 -1.32 13.09
CA LEU A 147 6.72 -2.71 13.27
C LEU A 147 7.84 -3.69 12.89
N PHE A 148 8.45 -3.52 11.71
CA PHE A 148 9.52 -4.40 11.26
C PHE A 148 10.80 -4.24 12.07
N LEU A 149 11.12 -3.01 12.47
CA LEU A 149 12.29 -2.73 13.30
C LEU A 149 12.13 -3.41 14.67
N TYR A 150 10.98 -3.23 15.32
CA TYR A 150 10.66 -3.82 16.60
C TYR A 150 10.66 -5.35 16.57
N LEU A 151 10.07 -5.96 15.53
CA LEU A 151 10.12 -7.42 15.34
C LEU A 151 11.57 -7.92 15.18
N LYS A 152 12.41 -7.18 14.44
CA LYS A 152 13.83 -7.54 14.29
C LYS A 152 14.60 -7.42 15.60
N GLU A 153 14.33 -6.39 16.41
CA GLU A 153 14.95 -6.22 17.73
C GLU A 153 14.59 -7.36 18.69
N LEU A 154 13.39 -7.94 18.56
CA LEU A 154 12.96 -9.14 19.28
C LEU A 154 13.63 -10.44 18.79
N GLY A 155 14.47 -10.37 17.75
CA GLY A 155 15.13 -11.53 17.16
C GLY A 155 14.25 -12.34 16.22
N ALA A 156 13.18 -11.75 15.67
CA ALA A 156 12.31 -12.43 14.72
C ALA A 156 13.02 -12.69 13.38
N PRO A 157 12.87 -13.90 12.80
CA PRO A 157 13.35 -14.19 11.44
C PRO A 157 12.53 -13.45 10.37
N ASN A 158 13.07 -13.24 9.17
CA ASN A 158 12.43 -12.37 8.17
C ASN A 158 11.13 -12.98 7.62
N TYR A 159 10.98 -14.32 7.59
CA TYR A 159 9.69 -14.94 7.26
C TYR A 159 8.58 -14.56 8.24
N LEU A 160 8.90 -14.31 9.52
CA LEU A 160 7.91 -13.94 10.52
C LEU A 160 7.37 -12.52 10.26
N LEU A 161 8.23 -11.63 9.77
CA LEU A 161 7.83 -10.29 9.31
C LEU A 161 6.79 -10.39 8.19
N GLY A 162 7.01 -11.29 7.23
CA GLY A 162 6.08 -11.53 6.13
C GLY A 162 4.74 -12.11 6.60
N ILE A 163 4.78 -13.04 7.57
CA ILE A 163 3.58 -13.65 8.17
C ILE A 163 2.74 -12.62 8.92
N THR A 164 3.35 -11.66 9.64
CA THR A 164 2.60 -10.61 10.33
C THR A 164 1.68 -9.85 9.37
N ILE A 165 2.18 -9.51 8.19
CA ILE A 165 1.38 -8.87 7.13
C ILE A 165 0.28 -9.82 6.64
N THR A 166 0.58 -11.09 6.39
CA THR A 166 -0.41 -12.09 5.96
C THR A 166 -1.55 -12.22 6.95
N VAL A 167 -1.26 -12.34 8.24
CA VAL A 167 -2.28 -12.46 9.30
C VAL A 167 -3.16 -11.21 9.35
N GLY A 168 -2.55 -10.01 9.30
CA GLY A 168 -3.29 -8.75 9.23
C GLY A 168 -4.16 -8.61 7.98
N THR A 169 -3.70 -9.16 6.86
CA THR A 169 -4.45 -9.12 5.60
C THR A 169 -5.58 -10.13 5.58
N VAL A 170 -5.33 -11.37 6.02
CA VAL A 170 -6.34 -12.43 6.08
C VAL A 170 -7.48 -12.07 7.04
N SER A 171 -7.19 -11.40 8.15
CA SER A 171 -8.23 -10.90 9.06
C SER A 171 -9.13 -9.84 8.42
N SER A 172 -8.61 -9.07 7.45
CA SER A 172 -9.37 -8.05 6.72
C SER A 172 -10.31 -8.60 5.63
N ILE A 173 -10.02 -9.78 5.08
CA ILE A 173 -10.80 -10.43 4.01
C ILE A 173 -12.29 -10.62 4.36
N PRO A 174 -12.67 -11.21 5.51
CA PRO A 174 -14.08 -11.37 5.87
C PRO A 174 -14.78 -10.01 6.06
N PHE A 175 -14.07 -9.00 6.55
CA PHE A 175 -14.62 -7.65 6.72
C PHE A 175 -14.87 -6.98 5.37
N LEU A 176 -13.93 -7.06 4.43
CA LEU A 176 -14.06 -6.53 3.07
C LEU A 176 -15.15 -7.25 2.26
N TYR A 177 -15.25 -8.58 2.35
CA TYR A 177 -16.32 -9.34 1.68
C TYR A 177 -17.70 -9.05 2.30
N GLY A 178 -17.76 -8.84 3.62
CA GLY A 178 -18.96 -8.46 4.35
C GLY A 178 -19.32 -6.99 4.25
N ALA A 179 -18.43 -6.12 3.75
CA ALA A 179 -18.54 -4.67 3.84
C ALA A 179 -19.86 -4.15 3.24
N GLY A 180 -20.31 -4.70 2.11
CA GLY A 180 -21.58 -4.30 1.50
C GLY A 180 -22.81 -4.60 2.37
N ARG A 181 -22.78 -5.68 3.15
CA ARG A 181 -23.86 -6.00 4.11
C ARG A 181 -23.77 -5.14 5.36
N ILE A 182 -22.55 -4.96 5.89
CA ILE A 182 -22.31 -4.15 7.08
C ILE A 182 -22.72 -2.69 6.81
N THR A 183 -22.35 -2.14 5.66
CA THR A 183 -22.66 -0.76 5.27
C THR A 183 -24.18 -0.53 5.15
N LYS A 184 -24.93 -1.52 4.65
CA LYS A 184 -26.40 -1.45 4.57
C LYS A 184 -27.09 -1.46 5.94
N VAL A 185 -26.50 -2.13 6.94
CA VAL A 185 -27.08 -2.24 8.28
C VAL A 185 -26.69 -1.06 9.17
N VAL A 186 -25.42 -0.67 9.13
CA VAL A 186 -24.82 0.32 10.04
C VAL A 186 -24.89 1.74 9.48
N GLY A 187 -24.99 1.88 8.15
CA GLY A 187 -24.91 3.15 7.45
C GLY A 187 -23.47 3.62 7.23
N HIS A 188 -23.24 4.31 6.11
CA HIS A 188 -21.90 4.72 5.66
C HIS A 188 -21.14 5.56 6.69
N VAL A 189 -21.79 6.57 7.28
CA VAL A 189 -21.13 7.50 8.22
C VAL A 189 -20.78 6.81 9.53
N ASN A 190 -21.68 5.99 10.08
CA ASN A 190 -21.45 5.31 11.35
C ASN A 190 -20.39 4.20 11.20
N LEU A 191 -20.34 3.52 10.05
CA LEU A 191 -19.27 2.57 9.73
C LEU A 191 -17.90 3.24 9.75
N ILE A 192 -17.79 4.43 9.15
CA ILE A 192 -16.57 5.23 9.15
C ILE A 192 -16.15 5.58 10.59
N VAL A 193 -17.09 6.02 11.44
CA VAL A 193 -16.80 6.35 12.85
C VAL A 193 -16.33 5.12 13.64
N ILE A 194 -16.96 3.96 13.44
CA ILE A 194 -16.54 2.71 14.10
C ILE A 194 -15.15 2.30 13.63
N ALA A 195 -14.87 2.39 12.33
CA ALA A 195 -13.53 2.10 11.79
C ALA A 195 -12.47 3.04 12.38
N PHE A 196 -12.80 4.33 12.58
CA PHE A 196 -11.92 5.28 13.26
C PHE A 196 -11.63 4.88 14.71
N ILE A 197 -12.66 4.49 15.47
CA ILE A 197 -12.48 4.06 16.87
C ILE A 197 -11.67 2.76 16.95
N ALA A 198 -11.84 1.85 16.00
CA ALA A 198 -11.11 0.57 15.99
C ALA A 198 -9.62 0.71 15.61
N HIS A 199 -9.26 1.79 14.91
CA HIS A 199 -7.88 2.05 14.46
C HIS A 199 -7.11 2.98 15.42
N ALA A 200 -7.81 3.74 16.28
CA ALA A 200 -7.21 4.56 17.33
C ALA A 200 -6.73 3.71 18.52
#